data_AF-A0A7K4P242-F1
#
_entry.id   AF-A0A7K4P242-F1
#
_cell.length_a   1.000
_cell.length_b   1.000
_cell.length_c   1.000
_cell.angle_alpha   90.00
_cell.angle_beta   90.00
_cell.angle_gamma   90.00
#
_symmetry.space_group_name_H-M   'P 1'
#
loop_
_entity.id
_entity.type
_entity.pdbx_description
1 polymer ?
#
loop_
_entity_poly.entity_id
_entity_poly.type
_entity_poly.pdbx_seq_one_letter_code
_entity_poly.pdbx_strand_id
1 'polypeptide(L)'
;MASADDISSMFYDESEKLENLINNATTKSELSLHEIIETYFQIMNVSSMAVILKQQLQADEHKILLDKIIDIERVISEKFNSSIHPQVLKKLTKSIQDSIKNLQSEDSEQKSKEDIENEAKLYEELRQKMSTKEFVEQYDKGLSHD
;
A
#
# COMPACT_ATOMS: atom_id res chain seq x y z
N MET A 1 21.26 18.64 -2.98
CA MET A 1 19.84 18.63 -2.59
C MET A 1 19.05 18.97 -3.85
N ALA A 2 17.98 18.22 -4.15
CA ALA A 2 17.07 18.61 -5.23
C ALA A 2 16.46 19.99 -4.89
N SER A 3 16.22 20.83 -5.89
CA SER A 3 15.59 22.13 -5.65
C SER A 3 14.10 21.95 -5.31
N ALA A 4 13.49 22.96 -4.68
CA ALA A 4 12.04 22.93 -4.39
C ALA A 4 11.21 22.78 -5.67
N ASP A 5 11.67 23.35 -6.79
CA ASP A 5 11.04 23.23 -8.10
C ASP A 5 11.12 21.80 -8.65
N ASP A 6 12.26 21.12 -8.47
CA ASP A 6 12.41 19.71 -8.88
C ASP A 6 11.47 18.80 -8.08
N ILE A 7 11.40 19.00 -6.76
CA ILE A 7 10.53 18.21 -5.86
C ILE A 7 9.06 18.50 -6.19
N SER A 8 8.71 19.74 -6.50
CA SER A 8 7.37 20.14 -6.93
C SER A 8 6.95 19.40 -8.21
N SER A 9 7.80 19.41 -9.24
CA SER A 9 7.51 18.68 -10.49
C SER A 9 7.31 17.19 -10.25
N MET A 10 8.21 16.57 -9.48
CA MET A 10 8.07 15.15 -9.11
C MET A 10 6.78 14.89 -8.33
N PHE A 11 6.42 15.78 -7.42
CA PHE A 11 5.21 15.64 -6.62
C PHE A 11 3.94 15.60 -7.48
N TYR A 12 3.86 16.40 -8.56
CA TYR A 12 2.73 16.34 -9.49
C TYR A 12 2.60 14.97 -10.16
N ASP A 13 3.69 14.48 -10.76
CA ASP A 13 3.72 13.19 -11.46
C ASP A 13 3.38 12.03 -10.54
N GLU A 14 3.99 12.02 -9.35
CA GLU A 14 3.77 10.98 -8.34
C GLU A 14 2.37 11.06 -7.72
N SER A 15 1.78 12.26 -7.60
CA SER A 15 0.39 12.42 -7.17
C SER A 15 -0.60 11.87 -8.20
N GLU A 16 -0.37 12.10 -9.49
CA GLU A 16 -1.22 11.56 -10.56
C GLU A 16 -1.16 10.02 -10.59
N LYS A 17 0.04 9.45 -10.46
CA LYS A 17 0.21 7.98 -10.32
C LYS A 17 -0.55 7.45 -9.11
N LEU A 18 -0.49 8.14 -7.97
CA LEU A 18 -1.21 7.74 -6.76
C LEU A 18 -2.73 7.75 -6.96
N GLU A 19 -3.27 8.81 -7.55
CA GLU A 19 -4.70 8.90 -7.84
C GLU A 19 -5.16 7.75 -8.74
N ASN A 20 -4.37 7.41 -9.76
CA ASN A 20 -4.65 6.27 -10.64
C ASN A 20 -4.63 4.93 -9.89
N LEU A 21 -3.65 4.70 -9.01
CA LEU A 21 -3.59 3.50 -8.17
C LEU A 21 -4.83 3.40 -7.25
N ILE A 22 -5.20 4.49 -6.59
CA ILE A 22 -6.39 4.54 -5.71
C ILE A 22 -7.68 4.30 -6.49
N ASN A 23 -7.83 4.90 -7.67
CA ASN A 23 -9.00 4.69 -8.53
C ASN A 23 -9.09 3.24 -9.02
N ASN A 24 -7.96 2.63 -9.40
CA ASN A 24 -7.89 1.22 -9.77
C ASN A 24 -8.24 0.31 -8.59
N ALA A 25 -7.72 0.60 -7.40
CA ALA A 25 -8.03 -0.14 -6.17
C ALA A 25 -9.50 -0.04 -5.76
N THR A 26 -10.17 1.06 -6.08
CA THR A 26 -11.60 1.25 -5.81
C THR A 26 -12.48 0.42 -6.77
N THR A 27 -12.02 0.20 -7.99
CA THR A 27 -12.81 -0.46 -9.05
C THR A 27 -12.54 -1.96 -9.18
N LYS A 28 -11.34 -2.43 -8.79
CA LYS A 28 -10.99 -3.85 -8.83
C LYS A 28 -11.61 -4.65 -7.68
N SER A 29 -12.13 -5.83 -8.01
CA SER A 29 -12.67 -6.77 -7.02
C SER A 29 -11.57 -7.32 -6.11
N GLU A 30 -10.36 -7.54 -6.63
CA GLU A 30 -9.20 -8.05 -5.88
C GLU A 30 -7.91 -7.37 -6.33
N LEU A 31 -7.06 -7.03 -5.36
CA LEU A 31 -5.72 -6.48 -5.56
C LEU A 31 -4.71 -7.59 -5.30
N SER A 32 -3.72 -7.71 -6.18
CA SER A 32 -2.56 -8.57 -5.94
C SER A 32 -1.68 -8.01 -4.82
N LEU A 33 -0.82 -8.86 -4.24
CA LEU A 33 0.16 -8.42 -3.23
C LEU A 33 1.07 -7.32 -3.78
N HIS A 34 1.47 -7.42 -5.05
CA HIS A 34 2.30 -6.42 -5.70
C HIS A 34 1.60 -5.05 -5.78
N GLU A 35 0.35 -5.01 -6.23
CA GLU A 35 -0.43 -3.77 -6.32
C GLU A 35 -0.70 -3.17 -4.93
N ILE A 36 -0.92 -4.00 -3.92
CA ILE A 36 -1.00 -3.54 -2.52
C ILE A 36 0.31 -2.85 -2.15
N ILE A 37 1.44 -3.54 -2.31
CA ILE A 37 2.75 -2.99 -1.93
C ILE A 37 3.04 -1.68 -2.66
N GLU A 38 2.84 -1.65 -3.98
CA GLU A 38 3.03 -0.47 -4.83
C GLU A 38 2.18 0.72 -4.35
N THR A 39 0.89 0.49 -4.08
CA THR A 39 -0.01 1.56 -3.63
C THR A 39 0.46 2.19 -2.32
N TYR A 40 0.85 1.39 -1.33
CA TYR A 40 1.31 1.90 -0.03
C TYR A 40 2.65 2.62 -0.15
N PHE A 41 3.60 2.10 -0.94
CA PHE A 41 4.85 2.80 -1.21
C PHE A 41 4.61 4.15 -1.89
N GLN A 42 3.69 4.20 -2.85
CA GLN A 42 3.35 5.45 -3.53
C GLN A 42 2.76 6.48 -2.57
N ILE A 43 1.87 6.05 -1.67
CA ILE A 43 1.32 6.90 -0.61
C ILE A 43 2.44 7.46 0.26
N MET A 44 3.36 6.61 0.73
CA MET A 44 4.49 7.06 1.55
C MET A 44 5.38 8.06 0.81
N ASN A 45 5.66 7.82 -0.47
CA ASN A 45 6.48 8.69 -1.31
C ASN A 45 5.83 10.09 -1.44
N VAL A 46 4.57 10.13 -1.87
CA VAL A 46 3.82 11.38 -2.04
C VAL A 46 3.66 12.12 -0.71
N SER A 47 3.33 11.41 0.37
CA SER A 47 3.20 12.02 1.71
C SER A 47 4.52 12.62 2.20
N SER A 48 5.65 11.93 1.96
CA SER A 48 6.97 12.44 2.33
C SER A 48 7.34 13.72 1.55
N MET A 49 7.05 13.74 0.24
CA MET A 49 7.26 14.95 -0.57
C MET A 49 6.35 16.10 -0.13
N ALA A 50 5.09 15.82 0.21
CA ALA A 50 4.16 16.83 0.74
C ALA A 50 4.70 17.51 2.01
N VAL A 51 5.26 16.73 2.95
CA VAL A 51 5.88 17.28 4.17
C VAL A 51 7.08 18.16 3.82
N ILE A 52 7.98 17.70 2.95
CA ILE A 52 9.17 18.47 2.55
C ILE A 52 8.76 19.78 1.86
N LEU A 53 7.80 19.72 0.93
CA LEU A 53 7.31 20.89 0.22
C LEU A 53 6.66 21.86 1.21
N LYS A 54 5.76 21.41 2.09
CA LYS A 54 5.15 22.29 3.11
C LYS A 54 6.17 23.04 3.98
N GLN A 55 7.33 22.44 4.28
CA GLN A 55 8.39 23.11 5.04
C GLN A 55 9.14 24.19 4.24
N GLN A 56 9.18 24.06 2.91
CA GLN A 56 9.92 24.94 2.01
C GLN A 56 9.06 26.07 1.42
N LEU A 57 7.73 25.93 1.43
CA LEU A 57 6.81 26.86 0.80
C LEU A 57 6.38 27.98 1.75
N GLN A 58 6.39 29.22 1.27
CA GLN A 58 5.63 30.32 1.86
C GLN A 58 4.18 30.26 1.34
N ALA A 59 3.19 30.33 2.23
CA ALA A 59 1.77 30.11 1.90
C ALA A 59 1.23 31.04 0.79
N ASP A 60 1.78 32.25 0.70
CA ASP A 60 1.26 33.31 -0.17
C ASP A 60 1.80 33.21 -1.62
N GLU A 61 3.01 32.66 -1.80
CA GLU A 61 3.70 32.57 -3.10
C GLU A 61 3.39 31.27 -3.85
N HIS A 62 3.02 30.21 -3.13
CA HIS A 62 2.90 28.85 -3.68
C HIS A 62 1.51 28.22 -3.55
N LYS A 63 0.47 29.05 -3.54
CA LYS A 63 -0.91 28.62 -3.31
C LYS A 63 -1.34 27.41 -4.15
N ILE A 64 -1.02 27.37 -5.45
CA ILE A 64 -1.41 26.27 -6.35
C ILE A 64 -0.83 24.93 -5.89
N LEU A 65 0.45 24.91 -5.51
CA LEU A 65 1.10 23.69 -5.03
C LEU A 65 0.54 23.26 -3.67
N LEU A 66 0.27 24.22 -2.78
CA LEU A 66 -0.34 23.94 -1.49
C LEU A 66 -1.75 23.36 -1.64
N ASP A 67 -2.57 23.91 -2.54
CA ASP A 67 -3.90 23.39 -2.86
C ASP A 67 -3.81 21.96 -3.39
N LYS A 68 -2.85 21.65 -4.27
CA LYS A 68 -2.63 20.27 -4.76
C LYS A 68 -2.20 19.32 -3.65
N ILE A 69 -1.36 19.77 -2.70
CA ILE A 69 -0.97 18.97 -1.54
C ILE A 69 -2.19 18.65 -0.67
N ILE A 70 -3.02 19.65 -0.38
CA ILE A 70 -4.26 19.46 0.39
C ILE A 70 -5.20 18.48 -0.33
N ASP A 71 -5.32 18.59 -1.65
CA ASP A 71 -6.15 17.69 -2.45
C ASP A 71 -5.69 16.23 -2.37
N ILE A 72 -4.38 15.97 -2.47
CA ILE A 72 -3.88 14.59 -2.42
C ILE A 72 -3.97 14.00 -1.00
N GLU A 73 -3.73 14.81 0.03
CA GLU A 73 -3.91 14.40 1.43
C GLU A 73 -5.38 14.03 1.70
N ARG A 74 -6.30 14.81 1.14
CA ARG A 74 -7.73 14.51 1.18
C ARG A 74 -8.05 13.20 0.45
N VAL A 75 -7.48 12.96 -0.73
CA VAL A 75 -7.66 11.69 -1.45
C VAL A 75 -7.16 10.50 -0.62
N ILE A 76 -5.97 10.62 0.00
CA ILE A 76 -5.42 9.58 0.88
C ILE A 76 -6.36 9.34 2.06
N SER A 77 -6.76 10.38 2.77
CA SER A 77 -7.60 10.25 3.96
C SER A 77 -9.01 9.74 3.64
N GLU A 78 -9.70 10.41 2.72
CA GLU A 78 -11.13 10.19 2.47
C GLU A 78 -11.40 9.00 1.56
N LYS A 79 -10.48 8.61 0.67
CA LYS A 79 -10.68 7.44 -0.20
C LYS A 79 -9.86 6.25 0.23
N PHE A 80 -8.57 6.43 0.45
CA PHE A 80 -7.70 5.29 0.73
C PHE A 80 -7.84 4.81 2.19
N ASN A 81 -7.55 5.66 3.18
CA ASN A 81 -7.56 5.30 4.60
C ASN A 81 -8.95 4.86 5.07
N SER A 82 -9.99 5.57 4.64
CA SER A 82 -11.37 5.30 5.08
C SER A 82 -11.95 4.02 4.48
N SER A 83 -11.55 3.63 3.26
CA SER A 83 -12.26 2.62 2.47
C SER A 83 -11.35 1.50 1.98
N ILE A 84 -10.24 1.83 1.32
CA ILE A 84 -9.37 0.83 0.67
C ILE A 84 -8.52 0.11 1.73
N HIS A 85 -7.90 0.83 2.65
CA HIS A 85 -7.00 0.26 3.66
C HIS A 85 -7.68 -0.82 4.52
N PRO A 86 -8.87 -0.59 5.13
CA PRO A 86 -9.59 -1.62 5.87
C PRO A 86 -9.94 -2.86 5.02
N GLN A 87 -10.27 -2.65 3.74
CA GLN A 87 -10.57 -3.76 2.83
C GLN A 87 -9.33 -4.59 2.53
N VAL A 88 -8.18 -3.96 2.31
CA VAL A 88 -6.89 -4.65 2.12
C VAL A 88 -6.56 -5.50 3.35
N LEU A 89 -6.62 -4.93 4.55
CA LEU A 89 -6.38 -5.67 5.80
C LEU A 89 -7.30 -6.87 5.98
N LYS A 90 -8.61 -6.68 5.72
CA LYS A 90 -9.59 -7.75 5.79
C LYS A 90 -9.29 -8.88 4.80
N LYS A 91 -8.94 -8.53 3.55
CA LYS A 91 -8.60 -9.49 2.50
C LYS A 91 -7.33 -10.26 2.82
N LEU A 92 -6.26 -9.59 3.25
CA LEU A 92 -5.02 -10.25 3.64
C LEU A 92 -5.24 -11.20 4.82
N THR A 93 -5.98 -10.76 5.84
CA THR A 93 -6.32 -11.61 7.00
C THR A 93 -7.08 -12.86 6.58
N LYS A 94 -8.10 -12.72 5.73
CA LYS A 94 -8.86 -13.86 5.22
C LYS A 94 -7.99 -14.79 4.37
N SER A 95 -7.19 -14.25 3.45
CA SER A 95 -6.33 -15.04 2.56
C SER A 95 -5.25 -15.81 3.34
N ILE A 96 -4.71 -15.24 4.40
CA ILE A 96 -3.78 -15.91 5.32
C ILE A 96 -4.47 -17.06 6.05
N GLN A 97 -5.68 -16.83 6.60
CA GLN A 97 -6.45 -17.87 7.27
C GLN A 97 -6.79 -19.04 6.34
N ASP A 98 -7.18 -18.74 5.10
CA ASP A 98 -7.49 -19.75 4.09
C ASP A 98 -6.22 -20.54 3.70
N SER A 99 -5.07 -19.86 3.51
CA SER A 99 -3.79 -20.53 3.28
C SER A 99 -3.37 -21.45 4.44
N ILE A 100 -3.54 -21.03 5.69
CA ILE A 100 -3.23 -21.86 6.87
C ILE A 100 -4.12 -23.11 6.90
N LYS A 101 -5.42 -22.97 6.62
CA LYS A 101 -6.34 -24.11 6.58
C LYS A 101 -5.97 -25.12 5.50
N ASN A 102 -5.59 -24.64 4.31
CA ASN A 102 -5.18 -25.50 3.20
C ASN A 102 -3.94 -26.32 3.57
N LEU A 103 -2.92 -25.68 4.15
CA LEU A 103 -1.71 -26.36 4.62
C LEU A 103 -1.99 -27.41 5.72
N GLN A 104 -2.98 -27.16 6.59
CA GLN A 104 -3.39 -28.10 7.65
C GLN A 104 -4.19 -29.31 7.12
N SER A 105 -4.69 -29.25 5.88
CA SER A 105 -5.54 -30.31 5.31
C SER A 105 -4.78 -31.39 4.52
N GLU A 106 -3.48 -31.20 4.26
CA GLU A 106 -2.62 -32.09 3.46
C GLU A 106 -1.79 -33.09 4.29
N ASP A 107 -2.28 -33.48 5.48
CA ASP A 107 -1.63 -34.49 6.32
C ASP A 107 -1.88 -35.90 5.74
N SER A 108 -1.04 -36.30 4.77
CA SER A 108 -0.92 -37.69 4.33
C SER A 108 0.42 -38.28 4.75
N GLU A 109 0.40 -39.52 5.27
CA GLU A 109 1.58 -40.21 5.83
C GLU A 109 2.65 -40.56 4.77
N GLN A 110 2.38 -40.37 3.47
CA GLN A 110 3.31 -40.61 2.37
C GLN A 110 3.26 -39.46 1.34
N LYS A 111 4.12 -38.45 1.54
CA LYS A 111 4.30 -37.34 0.60
C LYS A 111 5.30 -37.72 -0.51
N SER A 112 4.92 -37.55 -1.76
CA SER A 112 5.83 -37.63 -2.91
C SER A 112 6.74 -36.39 -2.98
N LYS A 113 7.76 -36.43 -3.85
CA LYS A 113 8.62 -35.26 -4.10
C LYS A 113 7.83 -34.07 -4.65
N GLU A 114 6.80 -34.34 -5.45
CA GLU A 114 5.92 -33.32 -6.01
C GLU A 114 5.03 -32.69 -4.93
N ASP A 115 4.51 -33.49 -4.00
CA ASP A 115 3.73 -33.00 -2.84
C ASP A 115 4.58 -32.09 -1.95
N ILE A 116 5.85 -32.47 -1.69
CA ILE A 116 6.79 -31.65 -0.91
C ILE A 116 7.08 -30.31 -1.60
N GLU A 117 7.26 -30.30 -2.93
CA GLU A 117 7.53 -29.07 -3.67
C GLU A 117 6.31 -28.15 -3.69
N ASN A 118 5.10 -28.71 -3.86
CA ASN A 118 3.86 -27.94 -3.84
C ASN A 118 3.57 -27.35 -2.46
N GLU A 119 3.76 -28.13 -1.41
CA GLU A 119 3.64 -27.66 -0.02
C GLU A 119 4.64 -26.52 0.27
N ALA A 120 5.89 -26.65 -0.19
CA ALA A 120 6.88 -25.58 -0.05
C ALA A 120 6.45 -24.27 -0.74
N LYS A 121 5.83 -24.36 -1.93
CA LYS A 121 5.27 -23.18 -2.62
C LYS A 121 4.15 -22.53 -1.80
N LEU A 122 3.24 -23.33 -1.23
CA LEU A 122 2.16 -22.83 -0.39
C LEU A 122 2.68 -22.11 0.87
N TYR A 123 3.74 -22.62 1.50
CA TYR A 123 4.39 -21.94 2.63
C TYR A 123 5.03 -20.61 2.21
N GLU A 124 5.68 -20.55 1.04
CA GLU A 124 6.26 -19.31 0.54
C GLU A 124 5.18 -18.27 0.21
N GLU A 125 4.07 -18.67 -0.42
CA GLU A 125 2.92 -17.79 -0.64
C GLU A 125 2.34 -17.27 0.69
N LEU A 126 2.15 -18.15 1.68
CA LEU A 126 1.69 -17.76 3.01
C LEU A 126 2.64 -16.74 3.64
N ARG A 127 3.95 -16.97 3.54
CA ARG A 127 4.97 -16.05 4.05
C ARG A 127 4.87 -14.67 3.39
N GLN A 128 4.70 -14.61 2.08
CA GLN A 128 4.55 -13.34 1.35
C GLN A 128 3.27 -12.60 1.77
N LYS A 129 2.14 -13.30 1.93
CA LYS A 129 0.89 -12.72 2.42
C LYS A 129 1.05 -12.15 3.83
N MET A 130 1.69 -12.89 4.75
CA MET A 130 1.94 -12.44 6.11
C MET A 130 2.86 -11.22 6.15
N SER A 131 3.96 -11.23 5.39
CA SER A 131 4.88 -10.10 5.29
C SER A 131 4.20 -8.85 4.71
N THR A 132 3.35 -9.02 3.70
CA THR A 132 2.57 -7.91 3.13
C THR A 132 1.58 -7.35 4.15
N LYS A 133 0.91 -8.22 4.93
CA LYS A 133 0.03 -7.78 6.01
C LYS A 133 0.78 -6.98 7.07
N GLU A 134 1.95 -7.47 7.50
CA GLU A 134 2.78 -6.76 8.47
C GLU A 134 3.17 -5.37 7.96
N PHE A 135 3.62 -5.27 6.71
CA PHE A 135 3.93 -3.99 6.07
C PHE A 135 2.74 -3.02 6.10
N VAL A 136 1.54 -3.50 5.74
CA VAL A 136 0.30 -2.70 5.76
C VAL A 136 -0.09 -2.29 7.20
N GLU A 137 0.14 -3.13 8.20
CA GLU A 137 -0.16 -2.79 9.60
C GLU A 137 0.81 -1.74 10.16
N GLN A 138 2.05 -1.67 9.66
CA GLN A 138 2.97 -0.60 10.06
C GLN A 138 2.52 0.77 9.54
N TYR A 139 1.86 0.82 8.39
CA TYR A 139 1.27 2.07 7.87
C TYR A 139 0.23 2.65 8.85
N ASP A 140 -0.66 1.80 9.38
CA ASP A 140 -1.70 2.22 10.34
C ASP A 140 -1.09 2.76 11.65
N LYS A 141 -0.01 2.14 12.13
CA LYS A 141 0.74 2.64 13.28
C LYS A 141 1.38 4.00 13.01
N GLY A 142 1.85 4.23 11.78
CA GLY A 142 2.35 5.52 11.33
C GLY A 142 1.27 6.60 11.37
N LEU A 143 0.07 6.31 10.87
CA LEU A 143 -1.07 7.23 10.91
C LEU A 143 -1.49 7.63 12.33
N SER A 144 -1.33 6.74 13.32
CA SER A 144 -1.72 7.03 14.71
C SER A 144 -0.81 8.03 15.43
N HIS A 145 0.33 8.43 14.83
CA HIS A 145 1.31 9.36 15.39
C HIS A 145 1.38 10.71 14.65
N ASP A 146 0.58 10.91 13.60
CA ASP A 146 0.35 12.19 12.91
C ASP A 146 -0.94 12.87 13.42
#